data_AF-A0A060BUV0-F1
#
_entry.id   AF-A0A060BUV0-F1
#
_cell.length_a   1.000
_cell.length_b   1.000
_cell.length_c   1.000
_cell.angle_alpha   90.00
_cell.angle_beta   90.00
_cell.angle_gamma   90.00
#
_symmetry.space_group_name_H-M   'P 1'
#
loop_
_entity.id
_entity.type
_entity.pdbx_description
1 polymer ?
#
loop_
_entity_poly.entity_id
_entity_poly.type
_entity_poly.pdbx_seq_one_letter_code
_entity_poly.pdbx_strand_id
1 'polypeptide(L)'
;MEALSQRLGGNVRFQGVGGTRMTGLGLKSLFPMEEISLHGFTAVIARLPRVLALIRQTADAVVAARPDVLVAIDSPDFNLRVARKVKAPRPLRSPWSTMSRPRSGSG
;
A
#
# COMPACT_ATOMS: atom_id res chain seq x y z
N MET A 1 -6.86 -10.89 -1.58
CA MET A 1 -7.83 -10.17 -0.73
C MET A 1 -8.77 -11.15 -0.04
N GLU A 2 -9.54 -11.94 -0.79
CA GLU A 2 -10.44 -12.98 -0.25
C GLU A 2 -9.80 -13.84 0.85
N ALA A 3 -8.62 -14.43 0.59
CA ALA A 3 -7.91 -15.25 1.57
C ALA A 3 -7.51 -14.49 2.86
N LEU A 4 -7.19 -13.19 2.76
CA LEU A 4 -6.88 -12.36 3.92
C LEU A 4 -8.15 -12.06 4.72
N SER A 5 -9.25 -11.72 4.03
CA SER A 5 -10.55 -11.49 4.68
C SER A 5 -11.04 -12.74 5.41
N GLN A 6 -10.90 -13.92 4.81
CA GLN A 6 -11.27 -15.19 5.44
C GLN A 6 -10.42 -15.48 6.67
N ARG A 7 -9.09 -15.31 6.58
CA ARG A 7 -8.17 -15.58 7.70
C ARG A 7 -8.30 -14.60 8.86
N LEU A 8 -8.68 -13.36 8.59
CA LEU A 8 -8.79 -12.29 9.59
C LEU A 8 -10.24 -12.03 10.04
N GLY A 9 -11.19 -12.89 9.67
CA GLY A 9 -12.59 -12.77 10.07
C GLY A 9 -13.25 -11.45 9.63
N GLY A 10 -12.86 -10.91 8.47
CA GLY A 10 -13.35 -9.62 7.97
C GLY A 10 -12.78 -8.38 8.67
N ASN A 11 -11.91 -8.53 9.68
CA ASN A 11 -11.24 -7.41 10.34
C ASN A 11 -10.01 -6.93 9.58
N VAL A 12 -10.19 -6.66 8.28
CA VAL A 12 -9.14 -6.15 7.39
C VAL A 12 -9.74 -5.07 6.49
N ARG A 13 -9.00 -3.99 6.29
CA ARG A 13 -9.38 -2.90 5.39
C ARG A 13 -8.40 -2.82 4.25
N PHE A 14 -8.91 -2.72 3.03
CA PHE A 14 -8.11 -2.58 1.82
C PHE A 14 -8.27 -1.17 1.25
N GLN A 15 -7.13 -0.52 1.01
CA GLN A 15 -7.04 0.80 0.39
C GLN A 15 -5.83 0.80 -0.55
N GLY A 16 -5.91 1.53 -1.65
CA GLY A 16 -4.79 1.65 -2.58
C GLY A 16 -5.26 1.75 -4.02
N VAL A 17 -4.53 1.11 -4.93
CA VAL A 17 -4.88 1.07 -6.36
C VAL A 17 -5.12 -0.38 -6.74
N GLY A 18 -6.22 -0.65 -7.43
CA GLY A 18 -6.54 -1.99 -7.91
C GLY A 18 -7.65 -1.98 -8.95
N GLY A 19 -7.68 -3.01 -9.79
CA GLY A 19 -8.67 -3.16 -10.84
C GLY A 19 -10.05 -3.60 -10.31
N THR A 20 -11.00 -3.77 -11.22
CA THR A 20 -12.42 -4.05 -10.95
C THR A 20 -12.64 -5.24 -10.01
N ARG A 21 -11.81 -6.29 -10.11
CA ARG A 21 -11.92 -7.43 -9.20
C ARG A 21 -11.61 -7.03 -7.75
N MET A 22 -10.60 -6.21 -7.53
CA MET A 22 -10.21 -5.77 -6.18
C MET A 22 -11.24 -4.80 -5.60
N THR A 23 -11.80 -3.91 -6.43
CA THR A 23 -12.85 -2.99 -6.00
C THR A 23 -14.13 -3.73 -5.61
N GLY A 24 -14.51 -4.76 -6.37
CA GLY A 24 -15.62 -5.66 -6.01
C GLY A 24 -15.42 -6.41 -4.68
N LEU A 25 -14.18 -6.54 -4.23
CA LEU A 25 -13.81 -7.15 -2.94
C LEU A 25 -13.63 -6.11 -1.81
N GLY A 26 -14.05 -4.85 -2.04
CA GLY A 26 -14.04 -3.79 -1.03
C GLY A 26 -12.79 -2.90 -1.04
N LEU A 27 -11.89 -3.02 -2.03
CA LEU A 27 -10.82 -2.05 -2.21
C LEU A 27 -11.38 -0.71 -2.71
N LYS A 28 -11.09 0.38 -1.99
CA LYS A 28 -11.32 1.73 -2.51
C LYS A 28 -10.13 2.14 -3.37
N SER A 29 -10.28 2.10 -4.69
CA SER A 29 -9.20 2.50 -5.60
C SER A 29 -9.03 4.02 -5.61
N LEU A 30 -7.78 4.49 -5.51
CA LEU A 30 -7.45 5.92 -5.56
C LEU A 30 -7.68 6.53 -6.95
N PHE A 31 -7.54 5.71 -8.00
CA PHE A 31 -7.74 6.05 -9.40
C PHE A 31 -7.90 4.76 -10.23
N PRO A 32 -8.36 4.84 -11.50
CA PRO A 32 -8.49 3.66 -12.37
C PRO A 32 -7.15 2.96 -12.60
N MET A 33 -7.09 1.63 -12.56
CA MET A 33 -5.83 0.88 -12.68
C MET A 33 -5.17 1.06 -14.07
N GLU A 34 -5.98 1.33 -15.08
CA GLU A 34 -5.60 1.61 -16.46
C GLU A 34 -4.64 2.82 -16.59
N GLU A 35 -4.63 3.70 -15.59
CA GLU A 35 -3.72 4.84 -15.48
C GLU A 35 -2.25 4.42 -15.29
N ILE A 36 -2.01 3.23 -14.70
CA ILE A 36 -0.68 2.65 -14.49
C ILE A 36 -0.38 1.54 -15.50
N SER A 37 -1.42 0.86 -16.02
CA SER A 37 -1.30 -0.21 -17.02
C SER A 37 -0.95 0.34 -18.41
N LEU A 38 0.29 0.79 -18.56
CA LEU A 38 0.81 1.31 -19.82
C LEU A 38 1.25 0.14 -20.71
N HIS A 39 0.49 -0.10 -21.78
CA HIS A 39 0.89 -1.03 -22.83
C HIS A 39 1.74 -0.27 -23.87
N GLY A 40 2.99 -0.69 -24.06
CA GLY A 40 3.90 -0.18 -25.11
C GLY A 40 4.84 0.97 -24.68
N PHE A 41 6.08 0.91 -25.17
CA PHE A 41 7.19 1.80 -24.79
C PHE A 41 6.98 3.28 -25.18
N THR A 42 6.29 3.54 -26.29
CA THR A 42 6.04 4.90 -26.81
C THR A 42 4.96 5.65 -26.05
N ALA A 43 3.94 4.96 -25.53
CA ALA A 43 2.90 5.55 -24.69
C ALA A 43 3.42 5.90 -23.28
N VAL A 44 4.45 5.19 -22.81
CA VAL A 44 5.06 5.40 -21.48
C VAL A 44 5.77 6.74 -21.37
N ILE A 45 6.56 7.13 -22.37
CA ILE A 45 7.38 8.36 -22.31
C ILE A 45 6.48 9.60 -22.28
N ALA A 46 5.46 9.66 -23.14
CA ALA A 46 4.52 10.78 -23.19
C ALA A 46 3.71 10.96 -21.89
N ARG A 47 3.52 9.87 -21.13
CA ARG A 47 2.74 9.87 -19.87
C ARG A 47 3.61 9.90 -18.62
N LEU A 48 4.93 9.97 -18.74
CA LEU A 48 5.84 9.96 -17.59
C LEU A 48 5.50 11.04 -16.53
N PRO A 49 5.17 12.30 -16.88
CA PRO A 49 4.76 13.30 -15.88
C PRO A 49 3.53 12.86 -15.09
N ARG A 50 2.56 12.24 -15.77
CA ARG A 50 1.33 11.71 -15.16
C ARG A 50 1.64 10.54 -14.24
N VAL A 51 2.48 9.61 -14.67
CA VAL A 51 2.93 8.48 -13.83
C VAL A 51 3.62 8.98 -12.55
N LEU A 52 4.48 10.00 -12.66
CA LEU A 52 5.12 10.61 -11.48
C LEU A 52 4.11 11.26 -10.53
N ALA A 53 3.07 11.91 -11.06
CA ALA A 53 1.98 12.47 -10.26
C ALA A 53 1.21 11.37 -9.52
N LEU A 54 0.88 10.27 -10.20
CA LEU A 54 0.21 9.11 -9.60
C LEU A 54 1.07 8.45 -8.52
N ILE A 55 2.38 8.31 -8.74
CA ILE A 55 3.32 7.81 -7.73
C ILE A 55 3.27 8.70 -6.47
N ARG A 56 3.27 10.02 -6.65
CA ARG A 56 3.19 10.96 -5.53
C ARG A 56 1.86 10.84 -4.81
N GLN A 57 0.75 10.86 -5.53
CA GLN A 57 -0.59 10.70 -4.98
C GLN A 57 -0.73 9.40 -4.17
N THR A 58 -0.25 8.27 -4.72
CA THR A 58 -0.28 6.98 -4.02
C THR A 58 0.61 6.99 -2.79
N ALA A 59 1.82 7.53 -2.86
CA ALA A 59 2.69 7.62 -1.70
C ALA A 59 2.08 8.47 -0.59
N ASP A 60 1.52 9.65 -0.92
CA ASP A 60 0.88 10.55 0.03
C ASP A 60 -0.35 9.88 0.68
N ALA A 61 -1.15 9.16 -0.10
CA ALA A 61 -2.29 8.39 0.40
C ALA A 61 -1.86 7.26 1.34
N VAL A 62 -0.80 6.51 1.01
CA VAL A 62 -0.26 5.45 1.88
C VAL A 62 0.25 6.05 3.20
N VAL A 63 0.96 7.18 3.14
CA VAL A 63 1.47 7.87 4.33
C VAL A 63 0.34 8.37 5.21
N ALA A 64 -0.73 8.92 4.62
CA ALA A 64 -1.91 9.38 5.34
C ALA A 64 -2.68 8.22 5.98
N ALA A 65 -2.85 7.11 5.25
CA ALA A 65 -3.57 5.93 5.70
C ALA A 65 -2.86 5.16 6.83
N ARG A 66 -1.51 5.27 6.91
CA ARG A 66 -0.67 4.58 7.90
C ARG A 66 -0.99 3.07 8.00
N PRO A 67 -0.91 2.31 6.90
CA PRO A 67 -1.25 0.89 6.92
C PRO A 67 -0.22 0.08 7.73
N ASP A 68 -0.68 -1.01 8.33
CA ASP A 68 0.20 -2.01 8.97
C ASP A 68 1.06 -2.74 7.95
N VAL A 69 0.52 -2.94 6.74
CA VAL A 69 1.18 -3.67 5.65
C VAL A 69 0.92 -2.98 4.31
N LEU A 70 1.98 -2.80 3.52
CA LEU A 70 1.90 -2.38 2.12
C LEU A 70 2.21 -3.57 1.21
N VAL A 71 1.27 -3.92 0.33
CA VAL A 71 1.43 -4.99 -0.67
C VAL A 71 1.57 -4.37 -2.05
N ALA A 72 2.70 -4.65 -2.71
CA ALA A 72 3.00 -4.20 -4.07
C ALA A 72 2.83 -5.35 -5.06
N ILE A 73 2.14 -5.12 -6.19
CA ILE A 73 1.81 -6.15 -7.18
C ILE A 73 2.24 -5.67 -8.58
N ASP A 74 2.91 -6.56 -9.34
CA ASP A 74 3.15 -6.58 -10.80
C ASP A 74 3.92 -5.41 -11.46
N SER A 75 3.87 -4.17 -10.96
CA SER A 75 4.55 -3.02 -11.57
C SER A 75 5.81 -2.61 -10.79
N PRO A 76 6.99 -3.23 -11.01
CA PRO A 76 8.19 -2.99 -10.21
C PRO A 76 8.62 -1.52 -10.19
N ASP A 77 8.60 -0.80 -11.32
CA ASP A 77 8.99 0.62 -11.37
C ASP A 77 8.09 1.53 -10.53
N PHE A 78 6.77 1.37 -10.68
CA PHE A 78 5.78 2.13 -9.91
C PHE A 78 5.90 1.79 -8.42
N ASN A 79 5.87 0.50 -8.09
CA ASN A 79 5.87 -0.01 -6.74
C ASN A 79 7.14 0.37 -5.98
N LEU A 80 8.31 0.26 -6.61
CA LEU A 80 9.58 0.62 -5.99
C LEU A 80 9.64 2.13 -5.69
N ARG A 81 9.17 2.97 -6.62
CA ARG A 81 9.15 4.43 -6.41
C ARG A 81 8.18 4.85 -5.31
N VAL A 82 7.00 4.24 -5.23
CA VAL A 82 6.06 4.44 -4.11
C VAL A 82 6.71 4.00 -2.79
N ALA A 83 7.25 2.78 -2.73
CA ALA A 83 7.89 2.25 -1.53
C ALA A 83 9.04 3.13 -1.04
N ARG A 84 9.88 3.66 -1.94
CA ARG A 84 10.97 4.60 -1.61
C ARG A 84 10.44 5.90 -1.00
N LYS A 85 9.35 6.45 -1.53
CA LYS A 85 8.71 7.66 -0.97
C LYS A 85 8.08 7.41 0.39
N VAL A 86 7.45 6.24 0.59
CA VAL A 86 6.82 5.86 1.86
C VAL A 86 7.86 5.56 2.94
N LYS A 87 9.02 4.98 2.58
CA LYS A 87 10.13 4.66 3.50
C LYS A 87 10.98 5.86 3.92
N ALA A 88 10.74 7.06 3.39
CA ALA A 88 11.41 8.27 3.88
C ALA A 88 11.29 8.33 5.41
N PRO A 89 12.38 8.64 6.14
CA PRO A 89 12.56 8.26 7.54
C PRO A 89 11.37 8.68 8.39
N ARG A 90 10.57 7.68 8.75
CA ARG A 90 9.51 7.78 9.74
C ARG A 90 9.95 6.94 10.93
N PRO A 91 9.88 7.44 12.18
CA PRO A 91 10.17 6.60 13.33
C PRO A 91 9.17 5.43 13.31
N LEU A 92 9.72 4.21 13.14
CA LEU A 92 8.99 2.96 13.33
C LEU A 92 8.48 2.96 14.78
N ARG A 93 7.20 3.31 14.99
CA ARG A 93 6.55 3.00 16.27
C ARG A 93 6.20 1.53 16.23
N SER A 94 7.07 0.70 16.81
CA SER A 94 6.75 -0.69 17.10
C SER A 94 5.55 -0.75 18.04
N PRO A 95 4.46 -1.47 17.70
CA PRO A 95 3.37 -1.73 18.64
C PRO A 95 3.81 -2.57 19.85
N TRP A 96 5.00 -3.16 19.77
CA TRP A 96 5.62 -4.02 20.79
C TRP A 96 6.19 -3.26 22.00
N SER A 97 6.19 -1.93 22.01
CA SER A 97 6.76 -1.14 23.11
C SER A 97 5.89 -1.08 24.37
N THR A 98 4.66 -1.59 24.31
CA THR A 98 3.69 -1.57 25.43
C THR A 98 3.40 -2.95 26.04
N MET A 99 4.04 -4.01 25.57
CA MET A 99 3.96 -5.31 26.23
C MET A 99 4.90 -5.31 27.43
N SER A 100 4.39 -4.75 28.53
CA SER A 100 4.97 -4.78 29.87
C SER A 100 5.47 -6.19 30.17
N ARG A 101 6.78 -6.31 30.45
CA ARG A 101 7.41 -7.57 30.88
C ARG A 101 6.58 -8.16 32.04
N PRO A 102 6.23 -9.46 32.03
CA PRO A 102 5.65 -10.07 33.22
C PRO A 102 6.65 -9.91 34.36
N ARG A 103 6.22 -9.28 35.46
CA ARG A 103 7.01 -9.22 36.70
C ARG A 103 7.29 -10.66 37.11
N SER A 104 8.56 -11.05 37.07
CA SER A 104 9.02 -12.28 37.71
C SER A 104 8.70 -12.18 39.20
N GLY A 105 7.74 -13.00 39.66
CA GLY A 105 7.53 -13.23 41.07
C GLY A 105 8.75 -13.96 41.63
N SER A 106 9.33 -13.38 42.69
CA SER A 106 10.32 -14.04 43.53
C SER A 106 10.03 -13.61 44.98
N GLY A 107 9.76 -14.58 45.84
CA GLY A 107 9.66 -14.41 47.30
C GLY A 107 8.27 -14.69 47.82
#